data_AF-A0A9D1HWP2-F1
#
_entry.id   AF-A0A9D1HWP2-F1
#
_cell.length_a   1.000
_cell.length_b   1.000
_cell.length_c   1.000
_cell.angle_alpha   90.00
_cell.angle_beta   90.00
_cell.angle_gamma   90.00
#
_symmetry.space_group_name_H-M   'P 1'
#
loop_
_entity.id
_entity.type
_entity.pdbx_description
1 polymer ?
#
loop_
_entity_poly.entity_id
_entity_poly.type
_entity_poly.pdbx_seq_one_letter_code
_entity_poly.pdbx_strand_id
1 'polypeptide(L)'
;MKPLKSLDTNGWSKKDLVREAQLQTNAIQQLSTWLRLACSLLVIGIIVAYWGFSMGGGTAFGVLGIVLAVLGGIAALVLKIGINNARRNVEAILDAAGISLEKIKQDNNKHHREQKMTKKTPSKEVSSK
;
A
#
# COMPACT_ATOMS: atom_id res chain seq x y z
N MET A 1 15.25 -2.49 -10.62
CA MET A 1 14.52 -3.73 -10.99
C MET A 1 13.89 -3.52 -12.36
N LYS A 2 14.10 -4.47 -13.27
CA LYS A 2 13.55 -4.41 -14.63
C LYS A 2 12.01 -4.51 -14.59
N PRO A 3 11.26 -3.84 -15.49
CA PRO A 3 9.83 -4.10 -15.64
C PRO A 3 9.63 -5.60 -15.97
N LEU A 4 8.65 -6.22 -15.34
CA LEU A 4 8.34 -7.62 -15.60
C LEU A 4 7.72 -7.77 -16.99
N LYS A 5 8.08 -8.87 -17.65
CA LYS A 5 7.61 -9.31 -18.96
C LYS A 5 6.10 -9.09 -19.07
N SER A 6 5.67 -8.39 -20.12
CA SER A 6 4.24 -8.20 -20.43
C SER A 6 3.57 -9.57 -20.49
N LEU A 7 2.47 -9.73 -19.74
CA LEU A 7 1.61 -10.91 -19.85
C LEU A 7 1.16 -11.01 -21.32
N ASP A 8 1.27 -12.20 -21.90
CA ASP A 8 0.76 -12.49 -23.24
C ASP A 8 -0.77 -12.54 -23.17
N THR A 9 -1.40 -11.37 -23.21
CA THR A 9 -2.84 -11.17 -23.08
C THR A 9 -3.57 -11.23 -24.42
N ASN A 10 -2.89 -11.67 -25.48
CA ASN A 10 -3.38 -11.65 -26.86
C ASN A 10 -4.68 -12.46 -27.08
N GLY A 11 -5.10 -13.28 -26.10
CA GLY A 11 -6.37 -14.02 -26.12
C GLY A 11 -7.34 -13.74 -24.95
N TRP A 12 -7.05 -12.80 -24.05
CA TRP A 12 -7.90 -12.53 -22.88
C TRP A 12 -8.93 -11.44 -23.15
N SER A 13 -10.17 -11.64 -22.71
CA SER A 13 -11.18 -10.59 -22.77
C SER A 13 -10.89 -9.49 -21.74
N LYS A 14 -11.37 -8.27 -21.99
CA LYS A 14 -11.34 -7.18 -20.98
C LYS A 14 -11.93 -7.63 -19.64
N LYS A 15 -12.95 -8.48 -19.68
CA LYS A 15 -13.59 -9.03 -18.46
C LYS A 15 -12.63 -9.90 -17.65
N ASP A 16 -11.79 -10.69 -18.32
CA ASP A 16 -10.81 -11.57 -17.69
C ASP A 16 -9.68 -10.75 -17.05
N LEU A 17 -9.20 -9.73 -17.77
CA LEU A 17 -8.19 -8.79 -17.26
C LEU A 17 -8.69 -8.06 -16.01
N VAL A 18 -9.92 -7.55 -16.04
CA VAL A 18 -10.52 -6.87 -14.87
C VAL A 18 -10.70 -7.84 -13.70
N ARG A 19 -11.13 -9.08 -13.96
CA ARG A 19 -11.29 -10.10 -12.92
C ARG A 19 -9.96 -10.46 -12.25
N GLU A 20 -8.90 -10.64 -13.04
CA GLU A 20 -7.57 -10.92 -12.51
C GLU A 20 -7.03 -9.75 -11.67
N ALA A 21 -7.21 -8.51 -12.15
CA ALA A 21 -6.85 -7.31 -11.39
C ALA A 21 -7.59 -7.23 -10.04
N GLN A 22 -8.86 -7.64 -9.98
CA GLN A 22 -9.64 -7.70 -8.73
C GLN A 22 -9.09 -8.74 -7.76
N LEU A 23 -8.77 -9.95 -8.24
CA LEU A 23 -8.19 -11.01 -7.42
C LEU A 23 -6.85 -10.58 -6.82
N GLN A 24 -5.97 -9.99 -7.62
CA GLN A 24 -4.70 -9.46 -7.15
C GLN A 24 -4.88 -8.29 -6.18
N THR A 25 -5.86 -7.41 -6.41
CA THR A 25 -6.19 -6.32 -5.47
C THR A 25 -6.64 -6.86 -4.11
N ASN A 26 -7.48 -7.89 -4.09
CA ASN A 26 -7.91 -8.53 -2.85
C ASN A 26 -6.71 -9.17 -2.11
N ALA A 27 -5.81 -9.84 -2.83
CA ALA A 27 -4.59 -10.38 -2.26
C ALA A 27 -3.70 -9.27 -1.66
N ILE A 28 -3.50 -8.15 -2.38
CA ILE A 28 -2.74 -6.98 -1.89
C ILE A 28 -3.33 -6.43 -0.59
N GLN A 29 -4.65 -6.36 -0.47
CA GLN A 29 -5.32 -5.87 0.73
C GLN A 29 -5.00 -6.77 1.93
N GLN A 30 -5.09 -8.09 1.76
CA GLN A 30 -4.70 -9.04 2.79
C GLN A 30 -3.22 -8.90 3.16
N LEU A 31 -2.32 -8.82 2.19
CA LEU A 31 -0.88 -8.58 2.43
C LEU A 31 -0.64 -7.29 3.22
N SER A 32 -1.43 -6.24 3.00
CA SER A 32 -1.30 -4.99 3.76
C SER A 32 -1.62 -5.16 5.24
N THR A 33 -2.58 -6.03 5.57
CA THR A 33 -2.90 -6.40 6.95
C THR A 33 -1.76 -7.21 7.57
N TRP A 34 -1.22 -8.19 6.84
CA TRP A 34 -0.07 -8.97 7.28
C TRP A 34 1.19 -8.12 7.48
N LEU A 35 1.40 -7.09 6.65
CA LEU A 35 2.49 -6.12 6.82
C LEU A 35 2.35 -5.36 8.14
N ARG A 36 1.14 -4.94 8.50
CA ARG A 36 0.89 -4.28 9.79
C ARG A 36 1.23 -5.20 10.96
N LEU A 37 0.81 -6.47 10.89
CA LEU A 37 1.14 -7.46 11.92
C LEU A 37 2.65 -7.69 12.04
N ALA A 38 3.37 -7.76 10.92
CA ALA A 38 4.83 -7.88 10.91
C ALA A 38 5.51 -6.65 11.56
N CYS A 39 5.04 -5.44 11.25
CA CYS A 39 5.52 -4.22 11.90
C CYS A 39 5.21 -4.20 13.40
N SER A 40 4.02 -4.65 13.82
CA SER A 40 3.68 -4.78 15.24
C SER A 40 4.62 -5.74 15.95
N LEU A 41 4.90 -6.90 15.35
CA LEU A 41 5.84 -7.86 15.91
C LEU A 41 7.26 -7.28 16.06
N LEU A 42 7.71 -6.53 15.05
CA LEU A 42 8.99 -5.81 15.08
C LEU A 42 9.04 -4.85 16.28
N VAL A 43 8.02 -4.01 16.45
CA VAL A 43 7.96 -3.03 17.55
C VAL A 43 7.90 -3.72 18.90
N ILE A 44 7.08 -4.76 19.05
CA ILE A 44 7.01 -5.55 20.28
C ILE A 44 8.38 -6.16 20.60
N GLY A 45 9.07 -6.72 19.60
CA GLY A 45 10.42 -7.24 19.76
C GLY A 45 11.41 -6.20 20.28
N ILE A 46 11.38 -4.98 19.74
CA ILE A 46 12.22 -3.87 20.19
C ILE A 46 11.92 -3.52 21.66
N ILE A 47 10.63 -3.43 22.03
CA ILE A 47 10.22 -3.13 23.41
C ILE A 47 10.71 -4.21 24.37
N VAL A 48 10.52 -5.49 24.02
CA VAL A 48 10.96 -6.64 24.83
C VAL A 48 12.49 -6.66 24.95
N ALA A 49 13.22 -6.36 23.88
CA ALA A 49 14.67 -6.29 23.89
C ALA A 49 15.17 -5.19 24.84
N TYR A 50 14.58 -3.99 24.74
CA TYR A 50 14.92 -2.86 25.60
C TYR A 50 14.63 -3.18 27.07
N TRP A 51 13.49 -3.79 27.36
CA TRP A 51 13.15 -4.20 28.73
C TRP A 51 14.11 -5.26 29.28
N GLY A 52 14.47 -6.26 28.47
CA GLY A 52 15.40 -7.31 28.85
C GLY A 52 16.80 -6.81 29.17
N PHE A 53 17.37 -5.94 28.33
CA PHE A 53 18.75 -5.46 28.50
C PHE A 53 18.89 -4.24 29.42
N SER A 54 17.91 -3.34 29.43
CA SER A 54 18.05 -2.02 30.08
C SER A 54 17.21 -1.85 31.34
N MET A 55 16.18 -2.67 31.57
CA MET A 55 15.27 -2.52 32.71
C MET A 55 15.27 -3.72 33.67
N GLY A 56 16.29 -4.58 33.59
CA GLY A 56 16.44 -5.72 34.50
C GLY A 56 15.54 -6.92 34.19
N GLY A 57 14.92 -6.99 33.00
CA GLY A 57 14.14 -8.14 32.56
C GLY A 57 14.98 -9.41 32.33
N GLY A 58 16.30 -9.27 32.16
CA GLY A 58 17.25 -10.37 32.01
C GLY A 58 17.61 -10.66 30.55
N THR A 59 18.85 -11.14 30.35
CA THR A 59 19.45 -11.34 29.02
C THR A 59 18.63 -12.25 28.11
N ALA A 60 17.94 -13.26 28.66
CA ALA A 60 17.08 -14.15 27.88
C ALA A 60 15.94 -13.41 27.19
N PHE A 61 15.26 -12.49 27.88
CA PHE A 61 14.22 -11.64 27.29
C PHE A 61 14.81 -10.62 26.30
N GLY A 62 16.01 -10.12 26.58
CA GLY A 62 16.74 -9.26 25.65
C GLY A 62 16.95 -9.93 24.29
N VAL A 63 17.50 -11.14 24.30
CA VAL A 63 17.74 -11.95 23.09
C VAL A 63 16.42 -12.31 22.39
N LEU A 64 15.39 -12.71 23.14
CA LEU A 64 14.07 -13.00 22.58
C LEU A 64 13.50 -11.80 21.83
N GLY A 65 13.59 -10.60 22.41
CA GLY A 65 13.14 -9.36 21.78
C GLY A 65 13.88 -9.08 20.46
N ILE A 66 15.20 -9.27 20.41
CA ILE A 66 15.98 -9.12 19.18
C ILE A 66 15.51 -10.10 18.11
N VAL A 67 15.30 -11.38 18.46
CA VAL A 67 14.83 -12.39 17.51
C VAL A 67 13.47 -12.00 16.93
N LEU A 68 12.52 -11.58 17.76
CA LEU A 68 11.20 -11.10 17.32
C LEU A 68 11.31 -9.87 16.41
N ALA A 69 12.18 -8.92 16.77
CA ALA A 69 12.43 -7.72 15.98
C ALA A 69 12.98 -8.06 14.59
N VAL A 70 14.00 -8.92 14.52
CA VAL A 70 14.61 -9.33 13.25
C VAL A 70 13.60 -10.08 12.37
N LEU A 71 12.86 -11.04 12.92
CA LEU A 71 11.85 -11.77 12.17
C LEU A 71 10.74 -10.85 11.65
N GLY A 72 10.21 -9.98 12.51
CA GLY A 72 9.19 -8.99 12.11
C GLY A 72 9.70 -8.02 11.04
N GLY A 73 10.94 -7.56 11.16
CA GLY A 73 11.59 -6.68 10.19
C GLY A 73 11.78 -7.33 8.82
N ILE A 74 12.32 -8.56 8.78
CA ILE A 74 12.49 -9.32 7.52
C ILE A 74 11.13 -9.57 6.87
N ALA A 75 10.13 -10.03 7.64
CA ALA A 75 8.79 -10.26 7.09
C ALA A 75 8.21 -8.96 6.51
N ALA A 76 8.29 -7.85 7.26
CA ALA A 76 7.79 -6.56 6.79
C ALA A 76 8.46 -6.11 5.49
N LEU A 77 9.78 -6.29 5.35
CA LEU A 77 10.49 -5.96 4.11
C LEU A 77 10.01 -6.81 2.93
N VAL A 78 9.94 -8.13 3.10
CA VAL A 78 9.48 -9.05 2.05
C VAL A 78 8.04 -8.74 1.64
N LEU A 79 7.14 -8.55 2.60
CA LEU A 79 5.75 -8.19 2.35
C LEU A 79 5.64 -6.84 1.64
N LYS A 80 6.42 -5.84 2.04
CA LYS A 80 6.41 -4.51 1.41
C LYS A 80 6.87 -4.58 -0.05
N ILE A 81 7.92 -5.35 -0.35
CA ILE A 81 8.39 -5.57 -1.72
C ILE A 81 7.31 -6.31 -2.53
N GLY A 82 6.72 -7.37 -1.97
CA GLY A 82 5.65 -8.14 -2.60
C GLY A 82 4.43 -7.29 -2.96
N ILE A 83 3.94 -6.48 -2.02
CA ILE A 83 2.82 -5.54 -2.25
C ILE A 83 3.14 -4.57 -3.39
N ASN A 84 4.35 -4.02 -3.40
CA ASN A 84 4.73 -3.03 -4.40
C ASN A 84 4.82 -3.66 -5.81
N ASN A 85 5.29 -4.90 -5.90
CA ASN A 85 5.32 -5.64 -7.16
C ASN A 85 3.92 -6.03 -7.62
N ALA A 86 3.07 -6.52 -6.72
CA ALA A 86 1.69 -6.89 -7.06
C ALA A 86 0.88 -5.67 -7.56
N ARG A 87 1.07 -4.48 -6.96
CA ARG A 87 0.43 -3.24 -7.44
C ARG A 87 0.83 -2.90 -8.88
N ARG A 88 2.13 -3.02 -9.20
CA ARG A 88 2.62 -2.79 -10.57
C ARG A 88 2.06 -3.80 -11.57
N ASN A 89 1.84 -5.04 -11.15
CA ASN A 89 1.20 -6.05 -11.99
C ASN A 89 -0.27 -5.71 -12.26
N VAL A 90 -1.00 -5.24 -11.24
CA VAL A 90 -2.39 -4.78 -11.40
C VAL A 90 -2.47 -3.57 -12.33
N GLU A 91 -1.57 -2.59 -12.18
CA GLU A 91 -1.47 -1.43 -13.08
C GLU A 91 -1.29 -1.86 -14.55
N ALA A 92 -0.35 -2.77 -14.81
CA ALA A 92 -0.11 -3.27 -16.16
C ALA A 92 -1.33 -4.01 -16.76
N ILE A 93 -2.07 -4.78 -15.96
CA ILE A 93 -3.29 -5.48 -16.40
C ILE A 93 -4.41 -4.48 -16.72
N LEU A 94 -4.57 -3.43 -15.91
CA LEU A 94 -5.58 -2.41 -16.12
C LEU A 94 -5.27 -1.55 -17.35
N ASP A 95 -4.00 -1.21 -17.57
CA ASP A 95 -3.56 -0.54 -18.79
C ASP A 95 -3.85 -1.39 -20.03
N ALA A 96 -3.59 -2.71 -19.96
CA ALA A 96 -3.93 -3.66 -21.04
C ALA A 96 -5.44 -3.75 -21.31
N ALA A 97 -6.30 -3.53 -20.29
CA ALA A 97 -7.75 -3.45 -20.46
C ALA A 97 -8.21 -2.09 -21.06
N GLY A 98 -7.29 -1.13 -21.22
CA GLY A 98 -7.54 0.24 -21.67
C GLY A 98 -7.96 1.20 -20.55
N ILE A 99 -7.66 0.88 -19.30
CA ILE A 99 -8.01 1.66 -18.10
C ILE A 99 -6.73 2.30 -17.54
N SER A 100 -6.45 3.54 -17.95
CA SER A 100 -5.27 4.29 -17.47
C SER A 100 -5.52 4.90 -16.08
N LEU A 101 -4.86 4.36 -15.04
CA LEU A 101 -5.04 4.85 -13.66
C LEU A 101 -4.54 6.28 -13.44
N GLU A 102 -3.51 6.70 -14.18
CA GLU A 102 -2.96 8.06 -14.14
C GLU A 102 -3.98 9.13 -14.56
N LYS A 103 -4.76 8.87 -15.61
CA LYS A 103 -5.79 9.76 -16.13
C LYS A 103 -6.92 9.89 -15.11
N ILE A 104 -7.38 8.77 -14.57
CA ILE A 104 -8.41 8.73 -13.51
C ILE A 104 -7.94 9.52 -12.26
N LYS A 105 -6.66 9.40 -11.89
CA LYS A 105 -6.10 10.13 -10.74
C LYS A 105 -6.03 11.64 -11.00
N GLN A 106 -5.66 12.05 -12.22
CA GLN A 106 -5.63 13.45 -12.62
C GLN A 106 -7.03 14.08 -12.63
N ASP A 107 -8.01 13.40 -13.22
CA ASP A 107 -9.40 13.85 -13.28
C ASP A 107 -10.01 13.99 -11.88
N ASN A 108 -9.81 13.00 -11.00
CA ASN A 108 -10.27 13.06 -9.61
C ASN A 108 -9.65 14.25 -8.85
N ASN A 109 -8.36 14.52 -9.05
CA ASN A 109 -7.69 15.64 -8.39
C ASN A 109 -8.18 17.00 -8.93
N LYS A 110 -8.47 17.08 -10.24
CA LYS A 110 -9.05 18.27 -10.86
C LYS A 110 -10.45 18.58 -10.30
N HIS A 111 -11.33 17.58 -10.24
CA HIS A 111 -12.64 17.74 -9.62
C HIS A 111 -12.55 18.10 -8.13
N HIS A 112 -11.61 17.51 -7.39
CA HIS A 112 -11.42 17.86 -5.98
C HIS A 112 -10.91 19.30 -5.79
N ARG A 113 -10.11 19.82 -6.74
CA ARG A 113 -9.68 21.22 -6.78
C ARG A 113 -10.83 22.17 -7.15
N GLU A 114 -11.64 21.83 -8.16
CA GLU A 114 -12.82 22.60 -8.55
C GLU A 114 -13.84 22.70 -7.42
N GLN A 115 -14.12 21.59 -6.71
CA GLN A 115 -14.99 21.60 -5.51
C GLN A 115 -14.45 22.45 -4.36
N LYS A 116 -13.12 22.50 -4.18
CA LYS A 116 -12.50 23.41 -3.19
C LYS A 116 -12.61 24.88 -3.62
N MET A 117 -12.61 25.17 -4.92
CA MET A 117 -12.77 26.53 -5.45
C MET A 117 -14.22 27.01 -5.36
N THR A 118 -15.21 26.18 -5.70
CA THR A 118 -16.64 26.53 -5.59
C THR A 118 -17.09 26.75 -4.14
N LYS A 119 -16.47 26.03 -3.19
CA LYS A 119 -16.75 26.20 -1.75
C LYS A 119 -15.99 27.36 -1.10
N LYS A 120 -14.97 27.92 -1.78
CA LYS A 120 -14.13 29.03 -1.28
C LYS A 120 -14.49 30.39 -1.86
N THR A 121 -15.32 30.50 -2.89
CA THR A 121 -15.83 31.81 -3.35
C THR A 121 -16.72 32.40 -2.26
N PRO A 122 -16.29 33.45 -1.53
CA PRO A 122 -17.18 34.09 -0.59
C PRO A 122 -18.22 34.85 -1.39
N SER A 123 -19.50 34.63 -1.06
CA SER A 123 -20.61 35.47 -1.45
C SER A 123 -20.32 36.91 -0.97
N LYS A 124 -19.63 37.71 -1.78
CA LYS A 124 -19.34 39.11 -1.51
C LYS A 124 -19.69 40.05 -2.66
N GLU A 125 -20.42 39.57 -3.68
CA GLU A 125 -20.78 40.41 -4.82
C GLU A 125 -22.30 40.52 -5.08
N VAL A 126 -23.15 40.11 -4.13
CA VAL A 126 -24.61 40.30 -4.23
C VAL A 126 -25.14 40.98 -2.97
N SER A 127 -24.52 42.08 -2.55
CA SER A 127 -25.13 43.01 -1.57
C SER A 127 -24.46 44.38 -1.63
N SER A 128 -24.37 44.95 -2.83
CA SER A 128 -24.12 46.38 -3.00
C SER A 128 -24.68 46.80 -4.36
N LYS A 129 -26.00 46.92 -4.43
CA LYS A 129 -26.73 47.80 -5.34
C LYS A 129 -27.83 48.45 -4.54
#